data_AF-A0A957EB95-F1
#
_entry.id   AF-A0A957EB95-F1
#
_cell.length_a   1.000
_cell.length_b   1.000
_cell.length_c   1.000
_cell.angle_alpha   90.00
_cell.angle_beta   90.00
_cell.angle_gamma   90.00
#
_symmetry.space_group_name_H-M   'P 1'
#
loop_
_entity.id
_entity.type
_entity.pdbx_description
1 polymer ?
#
loop_
_entity_poly.entity_id
_entity_poly.type
_entity_poly.pdbx_seq_one_letter_code
_entity_poly.pdbx_strand_id
1 'polypeptide(L)'
;MSSHTAPNRSHTVTITLWSVIFLGTWNLGRAIAIGQQLELAEVLGIQPDPRLRLAGAAIFTVLFFGLAWQLWRRRPFSLRAIPITIACYTVYETGIWLLFAQPPRNWSLWLITTFILISTVLFTRWSLWRATRTYFYYEQ
;
A
#
# COMPACT_ATOMS: atom_id res chain seq x y z
N MET A 1 -30.46 -25.65 -18.24
CA MET A 1 -30.09 -24.46 -17.45
C MET A 1 -28.61 -24.55 -17.14
N SER A 2 -27.75 -23.85 -17.88
CA SER A 2 -26.32 -23.80 -17.55
C SER A 2 -26.16 -22.96 -16.28
N SER A 3 -25.69 -23.58 -15.21
CA SER A 3 -25.25 -22.86 -14.02
C SER A 3 -24.06 -21.99 -14.40
N HIS A 4 -24.30 -20.73 -14.76
CA HIS A 4 -23.25 -19.72 -14.82
C HIS A 4 -22.76 -19.49 -13.39
N THR A 5 -21.78 -20.30 -12.98
CA THR A 5 -21.06 -20.11 -11.73
C THR A 5 -20.35 -18.76 -11.80
N ALA A 6 -20.54 -17.94 -10.76
CA ALA A 6 -19.85 -16.67 -10.64
C ALA A 6 -18.34 -16.90 -10.81
N PRO A 7 -17.64 -16.06 -11.60
CA PRO A 7 -16.26 -16.26 -11.95
C PRO A 7 -15.45 -16.17 -10.68
N ASN A 8 -14.56 -17.15 -10.51
CA ASN A 8 -13.60 -17.12 -9.43
C ASN A 8 -12.73 -15.87 -9.54
N ARG A 9 -12.35 -15.31 -8.39
CA ARG A 9 -11.41 -14.20 -8.31
C ARG A 9 -10.13 -14.57 -9.07
N SER A 10 -9.72 -13.72 -10.02
CA SER A 10 -8.50 -13.98 -10.77
C SER A 10 -7.29 -14.02 -9.83
N HIS A 11 -6.33 -14.90 -10.11
CA HIS A 11 -5.10 -15.01 -9.32
C HIS A 11 -4.40 -13.65 -9.15
N THR A 12 -4.41 -12.81 -10.18
CA THR A 12 -3.83 -11.46 -10.15
C THR A 12 -4.50 -10.52 -9.15
N VAL A 13 -5.83 -10.59 -9.01
CA VAL A 13 -6.58 -9.82 -8.01
C VAL A 13 -6.33 -10.37 -6.61
N THR A 14 -6.21 -11.69 -6.46
CA THR A 14 -5.85 -12.32 -5.19
C THR A 14 -4.46 -11.88 -4.72
N ILE A 15 -3.47 -11.86 -5.62
CA ILE A 15 -2.12 -11.35 -5.31
C ILE A 15 -2.22 -9.89 -4.87
N THR A 16 -2.94 -9.06 -5.62
CA THR A 16 -3.13 -7.63 -5.29
C THR A 16 -3.78 -7.45 -3.92
N LEU A 17 -4.79 -8.24 -3.60
CA LEU A 17 -5.44 -8.22 -2.29
C LEU A 17 -4.45 -8.54 -1.17
N TRP A 18 -3.69 -9.62 -1.30
CA TRP A 18 -2.69 -10.01 -0.31
C TRP A 18 -1.59 -8.97 -0.16
N SER A 19 -1.13 -8.35 -1.25
CA SER A 19 -0.18 -7.25 -1.21
C SER A 19 -0.73 -6.05 -0.45
N VAL A 20 -1.99 -5.66 -0.67
CA VAL A 20 -2.63 -4.55 0.05
C VAL A 20 -2.80 -4.88 1.54
N ILE A 21 -3.19 -6.11 1.89
CA ILE A 21 -3.26 -6.57 3.29
C ILE A 21 -1.88 -6.50 3.94
N PHE A 22 -0.85 -7.00 3.25
CA PHE A 22 0.53 -6.97 3.74
C PHE A 22 0.99 -5.54 4.01
N LEU A 23 0.72 -4.59 3.10
CA LEU A 23 1.04 -3.17 3.29
C LEU A 23 0.27 -2.56 4.47
N GLY A 24 -0.99 -2.94 4.68
CA GLY A 24 -1.77 -2.53 5.85
C GLY A 24 -1.16 -3.03 7.15
N THR A 25 -0.85 -4.33 7.24
CA THR A 25 -0.22 -4.95 8.40
C THR A 25 1.17 -4.36 8.69
N TRP A 26 1.96 -4.12 7.64
CA TRP A 26 3.27 -3.47 7.78
C TRP A 26 3.16 -2.08 8.40
N ASN A 27 2.22 -1.26 7.93
CA ASN A 27 2.00 0.07 8.49
C ASN A 27 1.43 0.02 9.91
N LEU A 28 0.57 -0.97 10.22
CA LEU A 28 0.06 -1.18 11.57
C LEU A 28 1.20 -1.51 12.54
N GLY A 29 2.08 -2.44 12.17
CA GLY A 29 3.27 -2.79 12.95
C GLY A 29 4.16 -1.58 13.20
N ARG A 30 4.37 -0.74 12.18
CA ARG A 30 5.11 0.53 12.33
C ARG A 30 4.43 1.51 13.27
N ALA A 31 3.11 1.68 13.16
CA ALA A 31 2.36 2.56 14.04
C ALA A 31 2.48 2.10 15.51
N ILE A 32 2.35 0.80 15.77
CA ILE A 32 2.54 0.22 17.11
C ILE A 32 3.96 0.47 17.61
N ALA A 33 4.99 0.18 16.80
CA ALA A 33 6.38 0.36 17.19
C ALA A 33 6.71 1.83 17.50
N ILE A 34 6.26 2.77 16.66
CA ILE A 34 6.45 4.21 16.89
C ILE A 34 5.69 4.66 18.13
N GLY A 35 4.45 4.20 18.32
CA GLY A 35 3.65 4.53 19.51
C GLY A 35 4.31 4.07 20.81
N GLN A 36 4.89 2.86 20.82
CA GLN A 36 5.64 2.34 21.96
C GLN A 36 6.95 3.10 22.24
N GLN A 37 7.53 3.73 21.22
CA GLN A 37 8.80 4.46 21.32
C GLN A 37 8.62 5.97 21.34
N LEU A 38 7.38 6.47 21.44
CA LEU A 38 7.07 7.89 21.22
C LEU A 38 7.77 8.79 22.23
N GLU A 39 7.64 8.49 23.53
CA GLU A 39 8.28 9.25 24.60
C GLU A 39 9.81 9.26 24.47
N LEU A 40 10.40 8.08 24.18
CA LEU A 40 11.84 7.95 24.01
C LEU A 40 12.34 8.74 22.79
N ALA A 41 11.60 8.70 21.69
CA ALA A 41 11.96 9.38 20.46
C ALA A 41 11.82 10.91 20.55
N GLU A 42 10.84 11.40 21.34
CA GLU A 42 10.70 12.83 21.66
C GLU A 42 11.87 13.34 22.49
N VAL A 43 12.27 12.59 23.53
CA VAL A 43 13.43 12.95 24.37
C VAL A 43 14.74 12.96 23.57
N LEU A 44 14.90 11.99 22.66
CA LEU A 44 16.10 11.87 21.82
C LEU A 44 16.10 12.84 20.62
N GLY A 45 15.05 13.63 20.42
CA GLY A 45 14.96 14.59 19.31
C GLY A 45 15.07 13.94 17.93
N ILE A 46 14.57 12.71 17.78
CA ILE A 46 14.69 11.95 16.52
C ILE A 46 13.89 12.64 15.42
N GLN A 47 14.55 12.92 14.30
CA GLN A 47 13.93 13.44 13.08
C GLN A 47 13.63 12.31 12.08
N PRO A 48 12.51 12.35 11.33
CA PRO A 48 11.43 13.32 11.44
C PRO A 48 10.54 13.07 12.67
N ASP A 49 9.80 14.10 13.08
CA ASP A 49 8.88 14.07 14.23
C ASP A 49 8.13 12.71 14.32
N PRO A 50 8.35 11.95 15.41
CA PRO A 50 7.72 10.66 15.64
C PRO A 50 6.19 10.70 15.51
N ARG A 51 5.55 11.81 15.88
CA ARG A 51 4.10 11.99 15.78
C ARG A 51 3.64 12.04 14.33
N LEU A 52 4.38 12.71 13.45
CA LEU A 52 4.09 12.74 12.02
C LEU A 52 4.25 11.35 11.40
N ARG A 53 5.29 10.60 11.78
CA ARG A 53 5.49 9.23 11.30
C ARG A 53 4.38 8.29 11.77
N LEU A 54 3.95 8.44 13.02
CA LEU A 54 2.82 7.70 13.60
C LEU A 54 1.52 7.99 12.85
N ALA A 55 1.22 9.28 12.63
CA ALA A 55 0.03 9.69 11.90
C ALA A 55 0.02 9.14 10.47
N GLY A 56 1.15 9.24 9.75
CA GLY A 56 1.31 8.66 8.42
C GLY A 56 1.07 7.15 8.42
N ALA A 57 1.71 6.41 9.33
CA ALA A 57 1.53 4.96 9.45
C ALA A 57 0.06 4.58 9.76
N ALA A 58 -0.60 5.32 10.66
CA ALA A 58 -2.01 5.08 10.99
C ALA A 58 -2.94 5.35 9.79
N ILE A 59 -2.74 6.47 9.09
CA ILE A 59 -3.53 6.83 7.90
C ILE A 59 -3.41 5.74 6.83
N PHE A 60 -2.18 5.34 6.48
CA PHE A 60 -1.97 4.32 5.45
C PHE A 60 -2.46 2.94 5.88
N THR A 61 -2.41 2.61 7.17
CA THR A 61 -3.02 1.38 7.71
C THR A 61 -4.52 1.34 7.42
N VAL A 62 -5.24 2.40 7.78
CA VAL A 62 -6.69 2.50 7.58
C VAL A 62 -7.02 2.47 6.08
N LEU A 63 -6.27 3.18 5.25
CA LEU A 63 -6.47 3.18 3.80
C LEU A 63 -6.26 1.79 3.19
N PHE A 64 -5.16 1.10 3.52
CA PHE A 64 -4.89 -0.22 2.94
C PHE A 64 -5.90 -1.27 3.40
N PHE A 65 -6.26 -1.34 4.68
CA PHE A 65 -7.31 -2.28 5.12
C PHE A 65 -8.68 -1.93 4.55
N GLY A 66 -9.03 -0.64 4.49
CA GLY A 66 -10.26 -0.18 3.84
C GLY A 66 -10.32 -0.61 2.37
N LEU A 67 -9.23 -0.44 1.63
CA LEU A 67 -9.15 -0.84 0.22
C LEU A 67 -9.13 -2.34 0.02
N ALA A 68 -8.47 -3.10 0.89
CA ALA A 68 -8.52 -4.57 0.88
C ALA A 68 -9.98 -5.05 1.05
N TRP A 69 -10.72 -4.45 1.98
CA TRP A 69 -12.13 -4.74 2.20
C TRP A 69 -13.00 -4.38 0.98
N GLN A 70 -12.78 -3.22 0.37
CA GLN A 70 -13.52 -2.82 -0.84
C GLN A 70 -13.20 -3.72 -2.05
N LEU A 71 -11.94 -4.15 -2.20
CA LEU A 71 -11.52 -5.12 -3.21
C LEU A 71 -12.14 -6.50 -2.94
N TRP A 72 -12.26 -6.88 -1.67
CA TRP A 72 -12.95 -8.09 -1.26
C TRP A 72 -14.42 -8.07 -1.70
N ARG A 73 -15.09 -6.94 -1.45
CA ARG A 73 -16.47 -6.64 -1.86
C ARG A 73 -16.65 -6.36 -3.35
N ARG A 74 -15.60 -6.55 -4.18
CA ARG A 74 -15.64 -6.36 -5.64
C ARG A 74 -16.06 -4.95 -6.06
N ARG A 75 -15.80 -3.92 -5.26
CA ARG A 75 -16.19 -2.55 -5.64
C ARG A 75 -15.28 -2.02 -6.76
N PRO A 76 -15.85 -1.43 -7.84
CA PRO A 76 -15.08 -0.92 -8.97
C PRO A 76 -14.20 0.29 -8.59
N PHE A 77 -14.53 0.99 -7.49
CA PHE A 77 -13.70 2.06 -6.93
C PHE A 77 -12.26 1.60 -6.65
N SER A 78 -12.07 0.35 -6.23
CA SER A 78 -10.76 -0.23 -5.92
C SER A 78 -9.80 -0.24 -7.11
N LEU A 79 -10.32 -0.25 -8.34
CA LEU A 79 -9.54 -0.21 -9.59
C LEU A 79 -8.65 1.04 -9.68
N ARG A 80 -9.12 2.17 -9.16
CA ARG A 80 -8.39 3.45 -9.17
C ARG A 80 -7.76 3.76 -7.83
N ALA A 81 -8.50 3.50 -6.75
CA ALA A 81 -8.07 3.91 -5.42
C ALA A 81 -6.83 3.15 -4.92
N ILE A 82 -6.70 1.85 -5.23
CA ILE A 82 -5.52 1.06 -4.85
C ILE A 82 -4.24 1.59 -5.50
N PRO A 83 -4.13 1.71 -6.84
CA PRO A 83 -2.88 2.19 -7.45
C PRO A 83 -2.55 3.62 -7.03
N ILE A 84 -3.55 4.50 -6.84
CA ILE A 84 -3.33 5.86 -6.33
C ILE A 84 -2.78 5.82 -4.90
N THR A 85 -3.38 5.02 -4.02
CA THR A 85 -2.94 4.95 -2.60
C THR A 85 -1.53 4.39 -2.49
N ILE A 86 -1.18 3.37 -3.29
CA ILE A 86 0.18 2.86 -3.35
C ILE A 86 1.14 3.94 -3.84
N ALA A 87 0.78 4.70 -4.90
CA ALA A 87 1.61 5.79 -5.39
C ALA A 87 1.81 6.91 -4.34
N CYS A 88 0.75 7.31 -3.63
CA CYS A 88 0.85 8.28 -2.54
C CYS A 88 1.72 7.76 -1.39
N TYR A 89 1.57 6.50 -1.01
CA TYR A 89 2.41 5.86 0.01
C TYR A 89 3.89 5.83 -0.41
N THR A 90 4.15 5.47 -1.67
CA THR A 90 5.49 5.50 -2.28
C THR A 90 6.12 6.90 -2.21
N VAL A 91 5.38 7.94 -2.59
CA VAL A 91 5.84 9.33 -2.53
C VAL A 91 6.13 9.76 -1.11
N TYR A 92 5.23 9.44 -0.17
CA TYR A 92 5.42 9.72 1.25
C TYR A 92 6.70 9.06 1.80
N GLU A 93 6.88 7.75 1.61
CA GLU A 93 8.05 7.03 2.10
C GLU A 93 9.34 7.53 1.46
N THR A 94 9.31 7.83 0.17
CA THR A 94 10.48 8.35 -0.56
C THR A 94 10.81 9.76 -0.10
N GLY A 95 9.81 10.61 0.16
CA GLY A 95 10.01 11.95 0.71
C GLY A 95 10.64 11.91 2.09
N ILE A 96 10.15 11.05 2.99
CA ILE A 96 10.73 10.84 4.32
C ILE A 96 12.18 10.37 4.21
N TRP A 97 12.46 9.39 3.35
CA TRP A 97 13.82 8.90 3.12
C TRP A 97 14.75 9.99 2.56
N LEU A 98 14.31 10.76 1.58
CA LEU A 98 15.12 11.79 0.92
C LEU A 98 15.48 12.94 1.87
N LEU A 99 14.55 13.32 2.75
CA LEU A 99 14.71 14.48 3.62
C LEU A 99 15.44 14.15 4.93
N PHE A 100 15.32 12.92 5.44
CA PHE A 100 15.74 12.59 6.81
C PHE A 100 16.77 11.45 6.92
N ALA A 101 17.18 10.80 5.82
CA ALA A 101 18.27 9.82 5.88
C ALA A 101 19.65 10.49 5.64
N GLN A 102 20.60 10.33 6.58
CA GLN A 102 22.02 10.73 6.43
C GLN A 102 22.98 9.60 6.92
N PRO A 103 24.23 9.42 6.39
CA PRO A 103 24.60 8.82 5.07
C PRO A 103 25.43 7.49 5.19
N PRO A 104 25.81 6.77 4.09
CA PRO A 104 25.87 7.18 2.69
C PRO A 104 24.75 6.64 1.79
N ARG A 105 24.38 7.50 0.85
CA ARG A 105 23.46 7.29 -0.27
C ARG A 105 23.99 6.17 -1.17
N ASN A 106 23.65 4.93 -0.84
CA ASN A 106 23.91 3.78 -1.70
C ASN A 106 22.99 3.93 -2.93
N TRP A 107 23.50 4.55 -3.99
CA TRP A 107 22.75 4.83 -5.21
C TRP A 107 22.06 3.58 -5.77
N SER A 108 22.71 2.42 -5.60
CA SER A 108 22.19 1.10 -5.93
C SER A 108 20.91 0.75 -5.15
N LEU A 109 20.89 0.99 -3.83
CA LEU A 109 19.70 0.74 -3.01
C LEU A 109 18.57 1.69 -3.42
N TRP A 110 18.88 2.96 -3.66
CA TRP A 110 17.88 3.94 -4.11
C TRP A 110 17.24 3.56 -5.44
N LEU A 111 18.05 3.15 -6.42
CA LEU A 111 17.57 2.68 -7.72
C LEU A 111 16.69 1.43 -7.59
N ILE A 112 17.13 0.44 -6.81
CA ILE A 112 16.38 -0.81 -6.60
C ILE A 112 15.03 -0.50 -5.93
N THR A 113 15.03 0.30 -4.86
CA THR A 113 13.80 0.67 -4.16
C THR A 113 12.85 1.44 -5.07
N THR A 114 13.36 2.40 -5.86
CA THR A 114 12.56 3.16 -6.82
C THR A 114 11.96 2.25 -7.89
N PHE A 115 12.75 1.33 -8.43
CA PHE A 115 12.29 0.36 -9.43
C PHE A 115 11.21 -0.57 -8.87
N ILE A 116 11.37 -1.07 -7.64
CA ILE A 116 10.37 -1.89 -6.95
C ILE A 116 9.07 -1.09 -6.78
N LEU A 117 9.14 0.17 -6.35
CA LEU A 117 7.97 1.01 -6.12
C LEU A 117 7.21 1.29 -7.43
N ILE A 118 7.91 1.69 -8.49
CA ILE A 118 7.32 1.92 -9.82
C ILE A 118 6.69 0.63 -10.35
N SER A 119 7.43 -0.49 -10.28
CA SER A 119 6.94 -1.80 -10.74
C SER A 119 5.68 -2.23 -9.98
N THR A 120 5.60 -1.94 -8.67
CA THR A 120 4.44 -2.26 -7.83
C THR A 120 3.21 -1.45 -8.24
N VAL A 121 3.37 -0.15 -8.51
CA VAL A 121 2.26 0.71 -8.99
C VAL A 121 1.77 0.23 -10.35
N LEU A 122 2.69 0.00 -11.30
CA LEU A 122 2.36 -0.45 -12.66
C LEU A 122 1.69 -1.83 -12.65
N PHE A 123 2.24 -2.77 -11.88
CA PHE A 123 1.69 -4.11 -11.74
C PHE A 123 0.29 -4.08 -11.14
N THR A 124 0.07 -3.29 -10.08
CA THR A 124 -1.24 -3.20 -9.42
C THR A 124 -2.28 -2.58 -10.33
N ARG A 125 -1.90 -1.56 -11.11
CA ARG A 125 -2.79 -0.96 -12.11
C ARG A 125 -3.14 -1.97 -13.21
N TRP A 126 -2.14 -2.69 -13.73
CA TRP A 126 -2.33 -3.68 -14.79
C TRP A 126 -3.16 -4.88 -14.32
N SER A 127 -2.90 -5.40 -13.11
CA SER A 127 -3.59 -6.56 -12.54
C SER A 127 -5.09 -6.30 -12.37
N LEU A 128 -5.44 -5.11 -11.88
CA LEU A 128 -6.81 -4.66 -11.65
C LEU A 128 -7.52 -4.33 -12.97
N TRP A 129 -6.83 -3.64 -13.89
CA TRP A 129 -7.39 -3.32 -15.20
C TRP A 129 -7.74 -4.58 -16.01
N ARG A 130 -6.86 -5.59 -16.02
CA ARG A 130 -7.12 -6.87 -16.69
C ARG A 130 -8.34 -7.60 -16.14
N ALA A 131 -8.56 -7.52 -14.83
CA ALA A 131 -9.69 -8.18 -14.17
C ALA A 131 -10.99 -7.35 -14.19
N THR A 132 -10.99 -6.18 -14.82
CA THR A 132 -12.13 -5.25 -14.79
C THR A 132 -13.39 -5.91 -15.34
N ARG A 133 -13.34 -6.47 -16.56
CA ARG A 133 -14.52 -7.07 -17.21
C ARG A 133 -15.00 -8.37 -16.57
N THR A 134 -14.10 -9.15 -15.95
CA THR A 134 -14.41 -10.51 -15.48
C THR A 134 -14.71 -10.59 -13.99
N TYR A 135 -14.17 -9.70 -13.16
CA TYR A 135 -14.32 -9.78 -11.70
C TYR A 135 -15.16 -8.64 -11.11
N PHE A 136 -15.12 -7.44 -11.71
CA PHE A 136 -15.85 -6.27 -11.21
C PHE A 136 -17.20 -6.05 -11.89
N TYR A 137 -17.35 -6.50 -13.14
CA TYR A 137 -18.55 -6.28 -13.97
C TYR A 137 -19.26 -7.58 -14.41
N TYR A 138 -19.06 -8.70 -13.71
CA TYR A 138 -19.69 -9.97 -14.10
C TYR A 138 -21.21 -10.02 -13.88
N GLU A 139 -21.75 -9.18 -12.98
CA GLU A 139 -23.18 -9.17 -12.61
C GLU A 139 -23.90 -7.87 -13.03
N GLN A 140 -23.37 -7.15 -14.03
CA GLN A 140 -24.04 -5.99 -14.65
C GLN A 140 -24.35 -6.30 -16.11
#